data_AF-A0A4Y9Y8P8-F1
#
_entry.id   AF-A0A4Y9Y8P8-F1
#
_cell.length_a   1.000
_cell.length_b   1.000
_cell.length_c   1.000
_cell.angle_alpha   90.00
_cell.angle_beta   90.00
_cell.angle_gamma   90.00
#
_symmetry.space_group_name_H-M   'P 1'
#
loop_
_entity.id
_entity.type
_entity.pdbx_description
1 polymer ?
#
loop_
_entity_poly.entity_id
_entity_poly.type
_entity_poly.pdbx_seq_one_letter_code
_entity_poly.pdbx_strand_id
1 'polypeptide(L)'
;MILLQEQCPEDGEPPSDLLLKYLKRAIASPLLPKTPSLPNVLWFHRDLSRHIDAFCPFLETLPAPFSWRVQPPDEGGDTSAYGGVDMSSIARSIRRAEEEKRLGNAAFGRKNCTTAIKHYSKAHDLLTDAGSRDPTDEEKPDLNRSLAICLANRAAVWVMEGPHHNPEAALQDAKQATEFYPDYGKAYYRQAKAYSLKGARDKSINVLVRALKRPKLASDEGLIEALADAYGGIPESPDELRLFCHRLFIDRNGDRRARNVPGFVRKVDAHVQKILGPDFSATAV
;
A
#
# COMPACT_ATOMS: atom_id res chain seq x y z
N MET A 1 13.47 25.83 32.85
CA MET A 1 13.54 24.55 33.57
C MET A 1 13.32 24.84 35.04
N ILE A 2 12.09 24.67 35.54
CA ILE A 2 11.80 24.64 36.98
C ILE A 2 11.43 23.18 37.27
N LEU A 3 12.39 22.46 37.85
CA LEU A 3 12.19 21.13 38.42
C LEU A 3 11.34 21.32 39.68
N LEU A 4 10.05 20.98 39.59
CA LEU A 4 9.28 20.65 40.78
C LEU A 4 9.56 19.18 41.08
N GLN A 5 10.53 18.94 41.95
CA GLN A 5 10.76 17.65 42.58
C GLN A 5 9.65 17.47 43.63
N GLU A 6 8.49 17.00 43.20
CA GLU A 6 7.53 16.37 44.13
C GLU A 6 7.71 14.86 43.95
N GLN A 7 8.16 14.21 45.02
CA GLN A 7 8.41 12.77 45.06
C GLN A 7 7.11 12.02 44.80
N CYS A 8 7.13 11.10 43.84
CA CYS A 8 6.09 10.10 43.70
C CYS A 8 6.09 9.21 44.95
N PRO A 9 4.94 8.90 45.56
CA PRO A 9 4.88 7.94 46.66
C PRO A 9 5.44 6.58 46.22
N GLU A 10 6.14 5.88 47.11
CA GLU A 10 6.81 4.60 46.83
C GLU A 10 5.84 3.48 46.39
N ASP A 11 4.53 3.68 46.58
CA ASP A 11 3.46 2.76 46.18
C ASP A 11 2.73 3.24 44.90
N GLY A 12 3.43 3.15 43.78
CA GLY A 12 2.85 2.72 42.49
C GLY A 12 1.98 3.66 41.66
N GLU A 13 1.31 4.69 42.20
CA GLU A 13 0.46 5.58 41.39
C GLU A 13 0.45 7.06 41.83
N PRO A 14 0.41 8.01 40.87
CA PRO A 14 0.36 9.42 41.19
C PRO A 14 -1.01 9.83 41.78
N PRO A 15 -1.03 10.65 42.84
CA PRO A 15 -2.28 11.09 43.45
C PRO A 15 -3.08 12.04 42.54
N SER A 16 -4.40 12.09 42.73
CA SER A 16 -5.33 12.84 41.86
C SER A 16 -5.02 14.35 41.77
N ASP A 17 -4.56 14.94 42.87
CA ASP A 17 -4.18 16.35 42.96
C ASP A 17 -2.95 16.68 42.12
N LEU A 18 -1.94 15.81 42.13
CA LEU A 18 -0.75 15.92 41.30
C LEU A 18 -1.13 15.83 39.82
N LEU A 19 -1.96 14.84 39.44
CA LEU A 19 -2.44 14.70 38.06
C LEU A 19 -3.27 15.90 37.61
N LEU A 20 -4.13 16.46 38.47
CA LEU A 20 -4.90 17.67 38.18
C LEU A 20 -3.98 18.89 37.96
N LYS A 21 -2.92 19.02 38.77
CA LYS A 21 -1.90 20.07 38.62
C LYS A 21 -1.18 19.94 37.27
N TYR A 22 -0.83 18.72 36.86
CA TYR A 22 -0.25 18.46 35.53
C TYR A 22 -1.21 18.79 34.40
N LEU A 23 -2.47 18.38 34.49
CA LEU A 23 -3.51 18.68 33.49
C LEU A 23 -3.69 20.20 33.30
N LYS A 24 -3.81 20.95 34.39
CA LYS A 24 -3.90 22.43 34.36
C LYS A 24 -2.69 23.05 33.69
N ARG A 25 -1.48 22.58 34.05
CA ARG A 25 -0.23 23.08 33.47
C ARG A 25 -0.11 22.77 31.98
N ALA A 26 -0.54 21.59 31.55
CA ALA A 26 -0.50 21.19 30.14
C ALA A 26 -1.39 22.08 29.26
N ILE A 27 -2.52 22.56 29.80
CA ILE A 27 -3.43 23.48 29.09
C ILE A 27 -2.88 24.91 29.12
N ALA A 28 -2.45 25.39 30.28
CA ALA A 28 -2.09 26.80 30.49
C ALA A 28 -0.65 27.16 30.07
N SER A 29 0.30 26.22 30.17
CA SER A 29 1.73 26.45 29.93
C SER A 29 2.41 25.15 29.45
N PRO A 30 2.08 24.68 28.23
CA PRO A 30 2.66 23.47 27.68
C PRO A 30 4.17 23.64 27.40
N LEU A 31 4.89 22.51 27.36
CA LEU A 31 6.31 22.52 27.01
C LEU A 31 6.51 23.00 25.57
N LEU A 32 7.52 23.86 25.38
CA LEU A 32 7.92 24.33 24.05
C LEU A 32 8.23 23.13 23.13
N PRO A 33 7.86 23.20 21.84
CA PRO A 33 7.40 24.39 21.09
C PRO A 33 5.89 24.66 21.15
N LYS A 34 5.12 23.95 21.99
CA LYS A 34 3.67 24.08 22.01
C LYS A 34 3.22 25.40 22.65
N THR A 35 2.19 26.01 22.08
CA THR A 35 1.53 27.19 22.66
C THR A 35 0.29 26.77 23.45
N PRO A 36 -0.11 27.53 24.50
CA PRO A 36 -1.33 27.26 25.24
C PRO A 36 -2.54 27.17 24.30
N SER A 37 -3.26 26.06 24.33
CA SER A 37 -4.48 25.87 23.54
C SER A 37 -5.41 24.87 24.23
N LEU A 38 -6.72 25.09 24.05
CA LEU A 38 -7.76 24.21 24.56
C LEU A 38 -8.26 23.32 23.41
N PRO A 39 -8.15 21.98 23.51
CA PRO A 39 -8.63 21.08 22.46
C PRO A 39 -10.17 21.03 22.43
N ASN A 40 -10.77 20.74 21.27
CA ASN A 40 -12.23 20.55 21.19
C ASN A 40 -12.69 19.28 21.95
N VAL A 41 -11.85 18.25 22.00
CA VAL A 41 -12.13 16.99 22.72
C VAL A 41 -10.88 16.50 23.44
N LEU A 42 -10.97 16.28 24.76
CA LEU A 42 -9.92 15.65 25.56
C LEU A 42 -10.30 14.21 25.93
N TRP A 43 -9.46 13.24 25.58
CA TRP A 43 -9.69 11.83 25.89
C TRP A 43 -8.84 11.38 27.08
N PHE A 44 -9.49 10.85 28.11
CA PHE A 44 -8.84 10.19 29.25
C PHE A 44 -8.76 8.69 29.00
N HIS A 45 -7.59 8.12 29.25
CA HIS A 45 -7.42 6.67 29.31
C HIS A 45 -8.23 6.10 30.49
N ARG A 46 -8.73 4.86 30.36
CA ARG A 46 -9.56 4.24 31.41
C ARG A 46 -8.84 4.12 32.76
N ASP A 47 -7.52 4.01 32.78
CA ASP A 47 -6.75 3.89 34.03
C ASP A 47 -6.81 5.18 34.86
N LEU A 48 -7.16 6.30 34.22
CA LEU A 48 -7.40 7.58 34.86
C LEU A 48 -8.86 7.75 35.35
N SER A 49 -9.75 6.78 35.10
CA SER A 49 -11.18 6.87 35.47
C SER A 49 -11.37 7.19 36.95
N ARG A 50 -10.54 6.61 37.82
CA ARG A 50 -10.58 6.83 39.28
C ARG A 50 -10.24 8.27 39.70
N HIS A 51 -9.57 9.03 38.83
CA HIS A 51 -9.20 10.42 39.07
C HIS A 51 -10.17 11.42 38.44
N ILE A 52 -11.14 10.96 37.63
CA ILE A 52 -12.07 11.82 36.88
C ILE A 52 -12.90 12.69 37.82
N ASP A 53 -13.40 12.15 38.93
CA ASP A 53 -14.16 12.92 39.91
C ASP A 53 -13.37 14.09 40.47
N ALA A 54 -12.04 13.94 40.60
CA ALA A 54 -11.15 15.03 41.01
C ALA A 54 -10.90 16.04 39.88
N PHE A 55 -11.05 15.64 38.61
CA PHE A 55 -10.85 16.51 37.44
C PHE A 55 -12.13 17.27 37.06
N CYS A 56 -13.31 16.68 37.25
CA CYS A 56 -14.61 17.24 36.84
C CYS A 56 -14.81 18.70 37.26
N PRO A 57 -14.57 19.10 38.53
CA PRO A 57 -14.78 20.49 38.96
C PRO A 57 -13.93 21.51 38.18
N PHE A 58 -12.80 21.09 37.61
CA PHE A 58 -12.00 21.92 36.73
C PHE A 58 -12.46 21.81 35.27
N LEU A 59 -12.70 20.59 34.77
CA LEU A 59 -13.07 20.35 33.37
C LEU A 59 -14.38 21.05 32.96
N GLU A 60 -15.33 21.13 33.89
CA GLU A 60 -16.64 21.78 33.68
C GLU A 60 -16.56 23.31 33.65
N THR A 61 -15.42 23.90 34.07
CA THR A 61 -15.20 25.35 34.00
C THR A 61 -14.68 25.82 32.64
N LEU A 62 -14.32 24.89 31.74
CA LEU A 62 -13.69 25.20 30.46
C LEU A 62 -14.72 25.55 29.38
N PRO A 63 -14.50 26.61 28.57
CA PRO A 63 -15.50 27.12 27.63
C PRO A 63 -15.69 26.22 26.40
N ALA A 64 -16.91 26.22 25.85
CA ALA A 64 -17.22 25.59 24.55
C ALA A 64 -16.28 26.11 23.43
N PRO A 65 -15.91 25.30 22.43
CA PRO A 65 -16.42 23.95 22.11
C PRO A 65 -15.70 22.80 22.82
N PHE A 66 -15.05 23.05 23.97
CA PHE A 66 -14.38 22.02 24.75
C PHE A 66 -15.36 20.92 25.24
N SER A 67 -14.91 19.67 25.15
CA SER A 67 -15.57 18.51 25.72
C SER A 67 -14.52 17.49 26.15
N TRP A 68 -14.87 16.56 27.03
CA TRP A 68 -13.98 15.48 27.45
C TRP A 68 -14.71 14.14 27.52
N ARG A 69 -13.96 13.05 27.36
CA ARG A 69 -14.48 11.67 27.35
C ARG A 69 -13.50 10.72 28.01
N VAL A 70 -14.01 9.69 28.68
CA VAL A 70 -13.21 8.56 29.17
C VAL A 70 -13.36 7.41 28.18
N GLN A 71 -12.28 6.69 27.92
CA GLN A 71 -12.33 5.47 27.14
C GLN A 71 -13.30 4.47 27.81
N PRO A 72 -14.33 3.95 27.10
CA PRO A 72 -15.24 2.98 27.68
C PRO A 72 -14.51 1.69 28.07
N PRO A 73 -15.00 0.93 29.07
CA PRO A 73 -14.53 -0.43 29.33
C PRO A 73 -14.72 -1.26 28.07
N ASP A 74 -13.75 -2.13 27.76
CA ASP A 74 -13.90 -3.09 26.67
C ASP A 74 -15.05 -4.04 27.05
N GLU A 75 -16.26 -3.76 26.54
CA GLU A 75 -17.34 -4.75 26.57
C GLU A 75 -16.87 -5.92 25.72
N GLY A 76 -16.72 -7.07 26.37
CA GLY A 76 -16.19 -8.30 25.83
C GLY A 76 -16.96 -8.79 24.60
N GLY A 77 -16.54 -8.32 23.43
CA GLY A 77 -16.58 -9.07 22.18
C GLY A 77 -15.32 -9.91 22.10
N ASP A 78 -15.42 -11.12 22.64
CA ASP A 78 -14.53 -12.26 22.52
C ASP A 78 -13.19 -12.03 21.77
N THR A 79 -12.16 -11.69 22.54
CA THR A 79 -10.77 -11.56 22.05
C THR A 79 -9.91 -12.77 22.44
N SER A 80 -10.52 -13.93 22.74
CA SER A 80 -9.78 -15.14 23.09
C SER A 80 -9.29 -15.97 21.89
N ALA A 81 -9.22 -15.41 20.67
CA ALA A 81 -8.77 -16.16 19.49
C ALA A 81 -7.41 -15.75 18.91
N TYR A 82 -6.90 -14.53 19.11
CA TYR A 82 -5.59 -14.13 18.56
C TYR A 82 -4.87 -13.14 19.48
N GLY A 83 -3.71 -13.55 19.99
CA GLY A 83 -2.91 -12.86 21.01
C GLY A 83 -2.61 -11.39 20.69
N GLY A 84 -2.90 -10.52 21.66
CA GLY A 84 -2.65 -9.09 21.60
C GLY A 84 -1.17 -8.75 21.66
N VAL A 85 -0.60 -8.40 20.50
CA VAL A 85 0.65 -7.66 20.40
C VAL A 85 0.30 -6.18 20.55
N ASP A 86 1.04 -5.46 21.40
CA ASP A 86 0.99 -3.99 21.47
C ASP A 86 1.36 -3.43 20.08
N MET A 87 0.35 -2.94 19.35
CA MET A 87 0.53 -2.53 17.96
C MET A 87 0.98 -1.08 17.90
N SER A 88 2.20 -0.86 17.41
CA SER A 88 2.79 0.45 17.16
C SER A 88 1.84 1.42 16.42
N SER A 89 2.11 2.72 16.53
CA SER A 89 1.37 3.77 15.81
C SER A 89 1.27 3.48 14.30
N ILE A 90 2.32 2.89 13.71
CA ILE A 90 2.39 2.52 12.29
C ILE A 90 1.52 1.30 11.99
N ALA A 91 1.57 0.27 12.84
CA ALA A 91 0.72 -0.91 12.68
C ALA A 91 -0.78 -0.55 12.72
N ARG A 92 -1.17 0.44 13.53
CA ARG A 92 -2.54 1.00 13.52
C ARG A 92 -2.86 1.70 12.19
N SER A 93 -1.94 2.50 11.65
CA SER A 93 -2.12 3.15 10.35
C SER A 93 -2.26 2.13 9.21
N ILE A 94 -1.44 1.08 9.19
CA ILE A 94 -1.53 -0.01 8.22
C ILE A 94 -2.91 -0.68 8.31
N ARG A 95 -3.40 -1.02 9.51
CA ARG A 95 -4.75 -1.60 9.69
C ARG A 95 -5.86 -0.69 9.13
N ARG A 96 -5.79 0.61 9.40
CA ARG A 96 -6.79 1.56 8.86
C ARG A 96 -6.71 1.66 7.34
N ALA A 97 -5.51 1.69 6.78
CA ALA A 97 -5.31 1.69 5.34
C ALA A 97 -5.82 0.41 4.67
N GLU A 98 -5.68 -0.74 5.33
CA GLU A 98 -6.23 -2.02 4.86
C GLU A 98 -7.76 -2.01 4.81
N GLU A 99 -8.42 -1.40 5.79
CA GLU A 99 -9.88 -1.23 5.76
C GLU A 99 -10.33 -0.30 4.63
N GLU A 100 -9.67 0.85 4.46
CA GLU A 100 -9.90 1.74 3.33
C GLU A 100 -9.68 1.01 2.00
N LYS A 101 -8.60 0.23 1.87
CA LYS A 101 -8.35 -0.61 0.69
C LYS A 101 -9.49 -1.61 0.45
N ARG A 102 -10.03 -2.24 1.50
CA ARG A 102 -11.16 -3.18 1.39
C ARG A 102 -12.42 -2.50 0.87
N LEU A 103 -12.73 -1.30 1.35
CA LEU A 103 -13.83 -0.47 0.85
C LEU A 103 -13.59 -0.06 -0.61
N GLY A 104 -12.35 0.31 -0.96
CA GLY A 104 -11.93 0.59 -2.33
C GLY A 104 -12.11 -0.60 -3.26
N ASN A 105 -11.73 -1.81 -2.83
CA ASN A 105 -11.91 -3.05 -3.57
C ASN A 105 -13.41 -3.36 -3.79
N ALA A 106 -14.24 -3.16 -2.77
CA ALA A 106 -15.68 -3.37 -2.86
C ALA A 106 -16.33 -2.39 -3.87
N ALA A 107 -15.91 -1.12 -3.86
CA ALA A 107 -16.35 -0.13 -4.84
C ALA A 107 -15.86 -0.46 -6.25
N PHE A 108 -14.60 -0.89 -6.39
CA PHE A 108 -14.00 -1.32 -7.65
C PHE A 108 -14.76 -2.49 -8.27
N GLY A 109 -15.12 -3.51 -7.47
CA GLY A 109 -15.92 -4.66 -7.92
C GLY A 109 -17.30 -4.25 -8.45
N ARG A 110 -17.86 -3.15 -7.95
CA ARG A 110 -19.12 -2.54 -8.42
C ARG A 110 -18.92 -1.56 -9.58
N LYS A 111 -17.72 -1.46 -10.14
CA LYS A 111 -17.31 -0.47 -11.16
C LYS A 111 -17.54 0.99 -10.73
N ASN A 112 -17.63 1.25 -9.43
CA ASN A 112 -17.72 2.60 -8.90
C ASN A 112 -16.31 3.18 -8.74
N CYS A 113 -15.77 3.72 -9.85
CA CYS A 113 -14.43 4.27 -9.91
C CYS A 113 -14.21 5.43 -8.93
N THR A 114 -15.19 6.35 -8.82
CA THR A 114 -15.11 7.53 -7.95
C THR A 114 -14.88 7.12 -6.50
N THR A 115 -15.70 6.20 -5.99
CA THR A 115 -15.59 5.71 -4.60
C THR A 115 -14.33 4.87 -4.40
N ALA A 116 -13.93 4.08 -5.40
CA ALA A 116 -12.69 3.29 -5.33
C ALA A 116 -11.46 4.20 -5.21
N ILE A 117 -11.33 5.22 -6.07
CA ILE A 117 -10.25 6.21 -6.02
C ILE A 117 -10.23 6.91 -4.67
N LYS A 118 -11.38 7.34 -4.15
CA LYS A 118 -11.48 8.00 -2.84
C LYS A 118 -10.87 7.14 -1.73
N HIS A 119 -11.27 5.88 -1.64
CA HIS A 119 -10.79 4.98 -0.60
C HIS A 119 -9.31 4.60 -0.77
N TYR A 120 -8.85 4.33 -1.99
CA TYR A 120 -7.42 4.06 -2.21
C TYR A 120 -6.54 5.28 -1.94
N SER A 121 -7.00 6.49 -2.29
CA SER A 121 -6.27 7.71 -1.92
C SER A 121 -6.23 7.90 -0.40
N LYS A 122 -7.33 7.63 0.30
CA LYS A 122 -7.34 7.69 1.76
C LYS A 122 -6.39 6.68 2.40
N ALA A 123 -6.35 5.45 1.89
CA ALA A 123 -5.40 4.43 2.33
C ALA A 123 -3.95 4.87 2.09
N HIS A 124 -3.65 5.42 0.91
CA HIS A 124 -2.33 5.95 0.56
C HIS A 124 -1.90 7.08 1.52
N ASP A 125 -2.81 8.01 1.84
CA ASP A 125 -2.50 9.12 2.75
C ASP A 125 -2.15 8.63 4.15
N LEU A 126 -2.90 7.65 4.68
CA LEU A 126 -2.62 7.03 5.98
C LEU A 126 -1.25 6.34 6.02
N LEU A 127 -0.87 5.67 4.93
CA LEU A 127 0.41 4.98 4.83
C LEU A 127 1.58 5.97 4.65
N THR A 128 1.38 7.04 3.88
CA THR A 128 2.40 8.08 3.66
C THR A 128 2.67 8.85 4.95
N ASP A 129 1.62 9.20 5.69
CA ASP A 129 1.72 9.79 7.03
C ASP A 129 2.43 8.84 8.00
N ALA A 130 2.14 7.53 7.95
CA ALA A 130 2.88 6.54 8.75
C ALA A 130 4.37 6.49 8.38
N GLY A 131 4.72 6.55 7.09
CA GLY A 131 6.10 6.58 6.62
C GLY A 131 6.87 7.84 6.99
N SER A 132 6.16 8.94 7.26
CA SER A 132 6.76 10.21 7.68
C SER A 132 7.12 10.24 9.18
N ARG A 133 6.71 9.23 9.95
CA ARG A 133 6.95 9.11 11.40
C ARG A 133 8.19 8.28 11.74
N ASP A 134 9.11 8.16 10.80
CA ASP A 134 10.35 7.41 10.93
C ASP A 134 10.12 5.95 11.36
N PRO A 135 9.50 5.12 10.48
CA PRO A 135 9.25 3.72 10.80
C PRO A 135 10.56 2.96 11.07
N THR A 136 10.50 2.02 12.01
CA THR A 136 11.63 1.12 12.29
C THR A 136 11.94 0.23 11.07
N ASP A 137 13.14 -0.34 11.04
CA ASP A 137 13.53 -1.25 9.95
C ASP A 137 12.67 -2.52 9.91
N GLU A 138 12.09 -2.91 11.04
CA GLU A 138 11.12 -4.00 11.16
C GLU A 138 9.74 -3.64 10.57
N GLU A 139 9.32 -2.38 10.64
CA GLU A 139 8.01 -1.91 10.17
C GLU A 139 8.03 -1.53 8.67
N LYS A 140 9.16 -1.06 8.16
CA LYS A 140 9.32 -0.63 6.76
C LYS A 140 8.84 -1.67 5.75
N PRO A 141 9.17 -2.99 5.86
CA PRO A 141 8.74 -3.98 4.89
C PRO A 141 7.22 -4.08 4.74
N ASP A 142 6.48 -4.09 5.86
CA ASP A 142 5.02 -4.18 5.84
C ASP A 142 4.38 -2.88 5.35
N LEU A 143 4.91 -1.74 5.79
CA LEU A 143 4.47 -0.44 5.30
C LEU A 143 4.66 -0.29 3.79
N ASN A 144 5.85 -0.61 3.27
CA ASN A 144 6.18 -0.54 1.86
C ASN A 144 5.32 -1.51 1.04
N ARG A 145 5.08 -2.72 1.56
CA ARG A 145 4.17 -3.67 0.92
C ARG A 145 2.75 -3.10 0.81
N SER A 146 2.20 -2.56 1.90
CA SER A 146 0.86 -1.96 1.87
C SER A 146 0.77 -0.73 0.96
N LEU A 147 1.81 0.13 0.92
CA LEU A 147 1.92 1.25 -0.02
C LEU A 147 1.86 0.76 -1.46
N ALA A 148 2.68 -0.24 -1.81
CA ALA A 148 2.74 -0.78 -3.16
C ALA A 148 1.40 -1.40 -3.60
N ILE A 149 0.75 -2.16 -2.72
CA ILE A 149 -0.56 -2.76 -3.01
C ILE A 149 -1.63 -1.69 -3.22
N CYS A 150 -1.67 -0.69 -2.34
CA CYS A 150 -2.63 0.40 -2.43
C CYS A 150 -2.47 1.20 -3.74
N LEU A 151 -1.23 1.57 -4.07
CA LEU A 151 -0.89 2.28 -5.31
C LEU A 151 -1.25 1.45 -6.55
N ALA A 152 -0.90 0.16 -6.58
CA ALA A 152 -1.26 -0.69 -7.71
C ALA A 152 -2.78 -0.87 -7.87
N ASN A 153 -3.53 -0.91 -6.78
CA ASN A 153 -4.99 -0.95 -6.80
C ASN A 153 -5.58 0.37 -7.29
N ARG A 154 -4.99 1.52 -6.92
CA ARG A 154 -5.41 2.82 -7.46
C ARG A 154 -5.08 2.95 -8.95
N ALA A 155 -3.88 2.55 -9.36
CA ALA A 155 -3.48 2.42 -10.77
C ALA A 155 -4.43 1.53 -11.57
N ALA A 156 -5.02 0.51 -10.92
CA ALA A 156 -6.02 -0.34 -11.56
C ALA A 156 -7.27 0.42 -11.98
N VAL A 157 -7.70 1.39 -11.18
CA VAL A 157 -8.88 2.19 -11.45
C VAL A 157 -8.60 3.18 -12.57
N TRP A 158 -7.43 3.82 -12.53
CA TRP A 158 -6.99 4.80 -13.53
C TRP A 158 -6.92 4.24 -14.96
N VAL A 159 -6.65 2.94 -15.13
CA VAL A 159 -6.61 2.30 -16.46
C VAL A 159 -7.95 1.74 -16.92
N MET A 160 -9.02 1.86 -16.13
CA MET A 160 -10.36 1.48 -16.59
C MET A 160 -10.90 2.54 -17.54
N GLU A 161 -11.65 2.10 -18.55
CA GLU A 161 -12.41 2.99 -19.42
C GLU A 161 -13.46 3.76 -18.60
N GLY A 162 -13.64 5.05 -18.91
CA GLY A 162 -14.65 5.89 -18.28
C GLY A 162 -14.14 7.27 -17.86
N PRO A 163 -14.93 8.04 -17.08
CA PRO A 163 -14.64 9.44 -16.75
C PRO A 163 -13.34 9.66 -15.96
N HIS A 164 -12.89 8.63 -15.24
CA HIS A 164 -11.67 8.66 -14.44
C HIS A 164 -10.49 7.99 -15.16
N HIS A 165 -10.60 7.68 -16.45
CA HIS A 165 -9.50 7.11 -17.22
C HIS A 165 -8.31 8.09 -17.25
N ASN A 166 -7.17 7.67 -16.70
CA ASN A 166 -5.96 8.49 -16.61
C ASN A 166 -4.69 7.62 -16.61
N PRO A 167 -4.18 7.25 -17.81
CA PRO A 167 -2.98 6.42 -17.93
C PRO A 167 -1.72 7.06 -17.32
N GLU A 168 -1.63 8.39 -17.26
CA GLU A 168 -0.52 9.10 -16.62
C GLU A 168 -0.51 8.87 -15.11
N ALA A 169 -1.64 9.04 -14.45
CA ALA A 169 -1.80 8.78 -13.01
C ALA A 169 -1.56 7.29 -12.71
N ALA A 170 -2.08 6.38 -13.55
CA ALA A 170 -1.80 4.96 -13.44
C ALA A 170 -0.31 4.64 -13.50
N LEU A 171 0.40 5.29 -14.43
CA LEU A 171 1.83 5.08 -14.61
C LEU A 171 2.64 5.57 -13.41
N GLN A 172 2.26 6.72 -12.85
CA GLN A 172 2.89 7.27 -11.64
C GLN A 172 2.72 6.32 -10.45
N ASP A 173 1.47 5.94 -10.15
CA ASP A 173 1.16 5.03 -9.04
C ASP A 173 1.88 3.69 -9.21
N ALA A 174 1.84 3.11 -10.41
CA ALA A 174 2.47 1.82 -10.68
C ALA A 174 4.00 1.86 -10.57
N LYS A 175 4.65 2.97 -10.98
CA LYS A 175 6.10 3.15 -10.80
C LYS A 175 6.47 3.19 -9.32
N GLN A 176 5.78 4.02 -8.54
CA GLN A 176 5.99 4.11 -7.10
C GLN A 176 5.75 2.76 -6.43
N ALA A 177 4.72 2.01 -6.84
CA ALA A 177 4.47 0.68 -6.32
C ALA A 177 5.64 -0.30 -6.56
N THR A 178 6.27 -0.26 -7.75
CA THR A 178 7.46 -1.08 -8.03
C THR A 178 8.71 -0.63 -7.27
N GLU A 179 8.79 0.63 -6.85
CA GLU A 179 9.87 1.14 -6.00
C GLU A 179 9.71 0.64 -4.56
N PHE A 180 8.50 0.70 -4.01
CA PHE A 180 8.22 0.22 -2.65
C PHE A 180 8.29 -1.30 -2.51
N TYR A 181 7.72 -2.04 -3.47
CA TYR A 181 7.74 -3.50 -3.43
C TYR A 181 8.12 -4.10 -4.80
N PRO A 182 9.43 -4.23 -5.07
CA PRO A 182 9.94 -4.67 -6.37
C PRO A 182 9.53 -6.08 -6.80
N ASP A 183 9.04 -6.92 -5.90
CA ASP A 183 8.57 -8.29 -6.20
C ASP A 183 7.04 -8.35 -6.37
N TYR A 184 6.35 -7.21 -6.50
CA TYR A 184 4.91 -7.18 -6.68
C TYR A 184 4.49 -7.18 -8.15
N GLY A 185 4.26 -8.37 -8.72
CA GLY A 185 3.98 -8.54 -10.15
C GLY A 185 2.83 -7.67 -10.68
N LYS A 186 1.74 -7.52 -9.90
CA LYS A 186 0.61 -6.66 -10.27
C LYS A 186 1.00 -5.21 -10.52
N ALA A 187 1.99 -4.65 -9.82
CA ALA A 187 2.47 -3.28 -10.07
C ALA A 187 3.12 -3.16 -11.46
N TYR A 188 3.97 -4.12 -11.85
CA TYR A 188 4.56 -4.16 -13.18
C TYR A 188 3.50 -4.33 -14.27
N TYR A 189 2.50 -5.19 -14.04
CA TYR A 189 1.37 -5.34 -14.96
C TYR A 189 0.65 -4.00 -15.18
N ARG A 190 0.35 -3.27 -14.11
CA ARG A 190 -0.31 -1.95 -14.20
C ARG A 190 0.59 -0.92 -14.90
N GLN A 191 1.89 -0.93 -14.62
CA GLN A 191 2.86 -0.04 -15.27
C GLN A 191 2.94 -0.32 -16.78
N ALA A 192 3.02 -1.59 -17.17
CA ALA A 192 3.04 -2.02 -18.57
C ALA A 192 1.72 -1.67 -19.29
N LYS A 193 0.57 -1.91 -18.65
CA LYS A 193 -0.75 -1.54 -19.17
C LYS A 193 -0.87 -0.03 -19.39
N ALA A 194 -0.41 0.78 -18.45
CA ALA A 194 -0.41 2.24 -18.58
C ALA A 194 0.48 2.71 -19.75
N TYR A 195 1.67 2.11 -19.94
CA TYR A 195 2.50 2.40 -21.11
C TYR A 195 1.82 1.99 -22.42
N SER A 196 1.16 0.83 -22.46
CA SER A 196 0.42 0.35 -23.63
C SER A 196 -0.72 1.30 -24.02
N LEU A 197 -1.53 1.74 -23.04
CA LEU A 197 -2.60 2.73 -23.26
C LEU A 197 -2.06 4.08 -23.80
N LYS A 198 -0.82 4.43 -23.46
CA LYS A 198 -0.13 5.62 -23.99
C LYS A 198 0.54 5.39 -25.35
N GLY A 199 0.31 4.25 -26.00
CA GLY A 199 0.98 3.87 -27.25
C GLY A 199 2.48 3.58 -27.12
N ALA A 200 3.03 3.57 -25.90
CA ALA A 200 4.45 3.39 -25.63
C ALA A 200 4.81 1.91 -25.49
N ARG A 201 4.56 1.14 -26.55
CA ARG A 201 4.73 -0.33 -26.61
C ARG A 201 6.11 -0.80 -26.16
N ASP A 202 7.18 -0.15 -26.61
CA ASP A 202 8.55 -0.52 -26.22
C ASP A 202 8.81 -0.38 -24.73
N LYS A 203 8.23 0.64 -24.10
CA LYS A 203 8.35 0.85 -22.65
C LYS A 203 7.57 -0.22 -21.88
N SER A 204 6.41 -0.65 -22.40
CA SER A 204 5.65 -1.78 -21.84
C SER A 204 6.47 -3.07 -21.85
N ILE A 205 7.07 -3.43 -22.99
CA ILE A 205 7.94 -4.61 -23.13
C ILE A 205 9.10 -4.53 -22.15
N ASN A 206 9.79 -3.38 -22.05
CA ASN A 206 10.92 -3.22 -21.14
C ASN A 206 10.53 -3.44 -19.68
N VAL A 207 9.35 -2.96 -19.25
CA VAL A 207 8.85 -3.15 -17.89
C VAL A 207 8.57 -4.63 -17.60
N LEU A 208 7.90 -5.34 -18.51
CA LEU A 208 7.53 -6.75 -18.36
C LEU A 208 8.78 -7.65 -18.36
N VAL A 209 9.72 -7.42 -19.28
CA VAL A 209 11.00 -8.12 -19.32
C VAL A 209 11.79 -7.89 -18.04
N ARG A 210 11.84 -6.64 -17.53
CA ARG A 210 12.49 -6.33 -16.27
C ARG A 210 11.84 -7.08 -15.09
N ALA A 211 10.50 -7.16 -15.07
CA ALA A 211 9.76 -7.88 -14.04
C ALA A 211 10.08 -9.37 -14.06
N LEU A 212 9.98 -10.01 -15.23
CA LEU A 212 10.17 -11.45 -15.41
C LEU A 212 11.64 -11.90 -15.27
N LYS A 213 12.60 -10.97 -15.25
CA LYS A 213 13.98 -11.27 -14.87
C LYS A 213 14.19 -11.38 -13.37
N ARG A 214 13.22 -10.96 -12.55
CA ARG A 214 13.32 -11.10 -11.09
C ARG A 214 13.01 -12.54 -10.69
N PRO A 215 13.80 -13.17 -9.80
CA PRO A 215 13.59 -14.57 -9.43
C PRO A 215 12.18 -14.89 -8.95
N LYS A 216 11.57 -14.04 -8.13
CA LYS A 216 10.21 -14.26 -7.59
C LYS A 216 9.09 -14.07 -8.62
N LEU A 217 9.37 -13.43 -9.75
CA LEU A 217 8.39 -13.13 -10.80
C LEU A 217 8.66 -13.89 -12.10
N ALA A 218 9.73 -14.69 -12.18
CA ALA A 218 10.19 -15.31 -13.42
C ALA A 218 9.18 -16.28 -14.06
N SER A 219 8.25 -16.81 -13.26
CA SER A 219 7.18 -17.70 -13.67
C SER A 219 5.78 -17.11 -13.41
N ASP A 220 5.66 -15.78 -13.29
CA ASP A 220 4.36 -15.12 -13.14
C ASP A 220 3.61 -15.18 -14.48
N GLU A 221 2.63 -16.07 -14.58
CA GLU A 221 1.84 -16.30 -15.80
C GLU A 221 1.16 -15.02 -16.29
N GLY A 222 0.64 -14.18 -15.39
CA GLY A 222 -0.03 -12.94 -15.78
C GLY A 222 0.91 -11.95 -16.45
N LEU A 223 2.16 -11.88 -16.00
CA LEU A 223 3.20 -11.07 -16.63
C LEU A 223 3.71 -11.68 -17.94
N ILE A 224 3.78 -13.01 -18.03
CA ILE A 224 4.15 -13.73 -19.27
C ILE A 224 3.10 -13.48 -20.35
N GLU A 225 1.81 -13.60 -20.02
CA GLU A 225 0.71 -13.28 -20.96
C GLU A 225 0.75 -11.82 -21.38
N ALA A 226 0.93 -10.89 -20.42
CA ALA A 226 1.04 -9.47 -20.75
C ALA A 226 2.23 -9.18 -21.68
N LEU A 227 3.33 -9.94 -21.59
CA LEU A 227 4.47 -9.82 -22.49
C LEU A 227 4.13 -10.33 -23.90
N ALA A 228 3.41 -11.45 -24.00
CA ALA A 228 2.89 -11.95 -25.28
C ALA A 228 1.98 -10.91 -25.94
N ASP A 229 1.03 -10.34 -25.19
CA ASP A 229 0.14 -9.27 -25.66
C ASP A 229 0.92 -8.03 -26.10
N ALA A 230 1.95 -7.64 -25.34
CA ALA A 230 2.82 -6.53 -25.72
C ALA A 230 3.60 -6.83 -27.02
N TYR A 231 3.83 -8.09 -27.36
CA TYR A 231 4.36 -8.52 -28.67
C TYR A 231 3.29 -8.74 -29.75
N GLY A 232 2.02 -8.46 -29.45
CA GLY A 232 0.89 -8.56 -30.38
C GLY A 232 0.22 -9.93 -30.38
N GLY A 233 0.44 -10.72 -29.34
CA GLY A 233 0.04 -12.13 -29.27
C GLY A 233 1.09 -13.05 -29.87
N ILE A 234 1.01 -14.34 -29.51
CA ILE A 234 1.77 -15.39 -30.20
C ILE A 234 0.93 -15.83 -31.41
N PRO A 235 1.45 -15.77 -32.65
CA PRO A 235 0.65 -16.09 -33.83
C PRO A 235 0.16 -17.55 -33.87
N GLU A 236 -1.01 -17.76 -34.48
CA GLU A 236 -1.60 -19.09 -34.68
C GLU A 236 -1.25 -19.70 -36.05
N SER A 237 -0.93 -18.86 -37.04
CA SER A 237 -0.49 -19.33 -38.36
C SER A 237 0.96 -19.83 -38.30
N PRO A 238 1.29 -20.99 -38.89
CA PRO A 238 2.66 -21.49 -38.98
C PRO A 238 3.67 -20.48 -39.53
N ASP A 239 3.31 -19.75 -40.59
CA ASP A 239 4.21 -18.81 -41.26
C ASP A 239 4.47 -17.57 -40.39
N GLU A 240 3.42 -17.02 -39.79
CA GLU A 240 3.53 -15.86 -38.89
C GLU A 240 4.28 -16.23 -37.61
N LEU A 241 4.09 -17.45 -37.09
CA LEU A 241 4.80 -17.96 -35.93
C LEU A 241 6.29 -18.12 -36.21
N ARG A 242 6.67 -18.62 -37.39
CA ARG A 242 8.08 -18.68 -37.83
C ARG A 242 8.70 -17.29 -37.90
N LEU A 243 8.01 -16.31 -38.49
CA LEU A 243 8.47 -14.92 -38.54
C LEU A 243 8.61 -14.28 -37.15
N PHE A 244 7.65 -14.54 -36.27
CA PHE A 244 7.67 -14.08 -34.88
C PHE A 244 8.89 -14.63 -34.13
N CYS A 245 9.12 -15.95 -34.22
CA CYS A 245 10.24 -16.62 -33.60
C CYS A 245 11.58 -16.17 -34.19
N HIS A 246 11.67 -16.04 -35.52
CA HIS A 246 12.85 -15.52 -36.19
C HIS A 246 13.22 -14.13 -35.67
N ARG A 247 12.26 -13.19 -35.63
CA ARG A 247 12.47 -11.83 -35.14
C ARG A 247 12.93 -11.78 -33.68
N LEU A 248 12.32 -12.58 -32.80
CA LEU A 248 12.55 -12.48 -31.35
C LEU A 248 13.72 -13.32 -30.86
N PHE A 249 14.01 -14.48 -31.46
CA PHE A 249 14.95 -15.45 -30.90
C PHE A 249 16.15 -15.76 -31.80
N ILE A 250 16.03 -15.59 -33.12
CA ILE A 250 17.07 -16.00 -34.09
C ILE A 250 17.86 -14.81 -34.64
N ASP A 251 17.17 -13.81 -35.20
CA ASP A 251 17.77 -12.67 -35.90
C ASP A 251 18.67 -11.83 -34.99
N ARG A 252 19.95 -11.68 -35.30
CA ARG A 252 20.88 -10.88 -34.49
C ARG A 252 20.50 -9.40 -34.41
N ASN A 253 19.78 -8.89 -35.41
CA ASN A 253 19.31 -7.50 -35.49
C ASN A 253 17.87 -7.30 -35.00
N GLY A 254 17.17 -8.39 -34.66
CA GLY A 254 15.80 -8.35 -34.15
C GLY A 254 15.68 -7.87 -32.70
N ASP A 255 14.47 -7.93 -32.14
CA ASP A 255 14.25 -7.57 -30.74
C ASP A 255 14.70 -8.72 -29.81
N ARG A 256 15.75 -8.46 -29.05
CA ARG A 256 16.43 -9.46 -28.20
C ARG A 256 15.96 -9.44 -26.74
N ARG A 257 15.06 -8.53 -26.37
CA ARG A 257 14.70 -8.27 -24.96
C ARG A 257 14.14 -9.51 -24.26
N ALA A 258 13.33 -10.30 -24.96
CA ALA A 258 12.65 -11.47 -24.42
C ALA A 258 13.44 -12.78 -24.47
N ARG A 259 14.62 -12.82 -25.12
CA ARG A 259 15.42 -14.06 -25.28
C ARG A 259 15.83 -14.70 -23.97
N ASN A 260 16.12 -13.86 -22.98
CA ASN A 260 16.58 -14.29 -21.66
C ASN A 260 15.45 -14.16 -20.62
N VAL A 261 14.22 -14.48 -21.01
CA VAL A 261 13.05 -14.53 -20.14
C VAL A 261 12.50 -15.96 -20.15
N PRO A 262 13.00 -16.86 -19.27
CA PRO A 262 12.75 -18.30 -19.38
C PRO A 262 11.26 -18.67 -19.39
N GLY A 263 10.42 -18.01 -18.59
CA GLY A 263 8.98 -18.25 -18.58
C GLY A 263 8.32 -17.94 -19.92
N PHE A 264 8.71 -16.83 -20.56
CA PHE A 264 8.21 -16.45 -21.88
C PHE A 264 8.70 -17.39 -22.98
N VAL A 265 9.99 -17.75 -22.95
CA VAL A 265 10.57 -18.73 -23.90
C VAL A 265 9.83 -20.06 -23.82
N ARG A 266 9.62 -20.61 -22.62
CA ARG A 266 8.87 -21.86 -22.43
C ARG A 266 7.45 -21.79 -22.98
N LYS A 267 6.75 -20.65 -22.78
CA LYS A 267 5.42 -20.45 -23.34
C LYS A 267 5.43 -20.47 -24.86
N VAL A 268 6.38 -19.77 -25.49
CA VAL A 268 6.52 -19.77 -26.95
C VAL A 268 6.91 -21.15 -27.46
N ASP A 269 7.83 -21.85 -26.82
CA ASP A 269 8.21 -23.23 -27.17
C ASP A 269 7.01 -24.17 -27.17
N ALA A 270 6.21 -24.14 -26.10
CA ALA A 270 5.00 -24.97 -26.01
C ALA A 270 4.01 -24.66 -27.14
N HIS A 271 3.86 -23.39 -27.53
CA HIS A 271 2.99 -23.00 -28.64
C HIS A 271 3.58 -23.40 -30.00
N VAL A 272 4.89 -23.25 -30.19
CA VAL A 272 5.61 -23.73 -31.39
C VAL A 272 5.42 -25.23 -31.56
N GLN A 273 5.59 -26.02 -30.50
CA GLN A 273 5.42 -27.47 -30.56
C GLN A 273 3.99 -27.86 -30.91
N LYS A 274 3.00 -27.11 -30.40
CA LYS A 274 1.58 -27.31 -30.72
C LYS A 274 1.27 -27.04 -32.20
N ILE A 275 1.88 -26.04 -32.81
CA ILE A 275 1.54 -25.59 -34.19
C ILE A 275 2.44 -26.21 -35.26
N LEU A 276 3.75 -26.33 -35.00
CA LEU A 276 4.75 -26.80 -35.97
C LEU A 276 5.17 -28.25 -35.75
N GLY A 277 4.93 -28.81 -34.56
CA GLY A 277 5.33 -30.18 -34.19
C GLY A 277 6.48 -30.23 -33.18
N PRO A 278 6.73 -31.41 -32.58
CA PRO A 278 7.62 -31.57 -31.42
C PRO A 278 9.10 -31.31 -31.70
N ASP A 279 9.54 -31.37 -32.96
CA ASP A 279 10.93 -31.16 -33.37
C ASP A 279 11.31 -29.67 -33.46
N PHE A 280 10.34 -28.76 -33.32
CA PHE A 280 10.54 -27.32 -33.41
C PHE A 280 10.57 -26.65 -32.02
N SER A 281 11.28 -25.54 -31.92
CA SER A 281 11.35 -24.68 -30.73
C SER A 281 11.40 -23.21 -31.13
N ALA A 282 11.17 -22.28 -30.22
CA ALA A 282 11.22 -20.84 -30.47
C ALA A 282 12.56 -20.37 -31.08
N THR A 283 13.65 -21.08 -30.80
CA THR A 283 15.00 -20.81 -31.34
C THR A 283 15.37 -21.63 -32.57
N ALA A 284 14.56 -22.62 -32.93
CA ALA A 284 14.76 -23.50 -34.08
C ALA A 284 13.38 -23.80 -34.71
N VAL A 285 12.84 -22.79 -35.39
CA VAL A 285 11.59 -22.84 -36.16
C VAL A 285 11.86 -22.97 -37.64
#